data_AF-A0A938ZSZ0-F1
#
_entry.id   AF-A0A938ZSZ0-F1
#
_cell.length_a   1.000
_cell.length_b   1.000
_cell.length_c   1.000
_cell.angle_alpha   90.00
_cell.angle_beta   90.00
_cell.angle_gamma   90.00
#
_symmetry.space_group_name_H-M   'P 1'
#
loop_
_entity.id
_entity.type
_entity.pdbx_description
1 polymer ?
#
loop_
_entity_poly.entity_id
_entity_poly.type
_entity_poly.pdbx_seq_one_letter_code
_entity_poly.pdbx_strand_id
1 'polypeptide(L)'
;MPTFEKFYSRCLRRAAPTRLLSIVVAIALLISTTQVFNAKNTASAQDASPDIVLAKKIAKEIMAACPVVSDAKNLAAFNSCADKLAKLTILRDTMNVPFLWGAQNKVGNYNLKDHQKTEFDPLVWRRTYLSTFMFKGEPKVEQINNLIVIHLPTQFRNQLDIGDFPYPFWHSSKKWDSYQQTTELLFFLEQKKLIGSLRSAVVDPKRPKINHAWDGKWVWNDARGKKQPYVTLYTHLFSSSNPHVAKVDAAYRALEVKLRENSCVVCHSPDNAAKQNPILILNYPNQALTLRHETVRQIKEKRMPPPAGIANEQERQQLIELAQTFAQAGDLALAYEGEKITSGKN
;
A
#
# COMPACT_ATOMS: atom_id res chain seq x y z
N MET A 1 11.66 24.22 35.92
CA MET A 1 12.46 23.31 36.78
C MET A 1 11.70 22.00 36.92
N PRO A 2 12.35 20.84 37.15
CA PRO A 2 13.78 20.66 37.39
C PRO A 2 14.54 19.94 36.27
N THR A 3 15.83 20.19 36.21
CA THR A 3 16.87 19.36 35.59
C THR A 3 17.17 18.14 36.46
N PHE A 4 17.66 17.04 35.87
CA PHE A 4 18.38 16.01 36.63
C PHE A 4 19.68 15.62 35.94
N GLU A 5 20.79 15.80 36.67
CA GLU A 5 22.13 15.36 36.28
C GLU A 5 22.44 13.94 36.79
N LYS A 6 23.30 13.25 36.04
CA LYS A 6 24.42 12.37 36.45
C LYS A 6 24.31 11.50 37.73
N PHE A 7 24.59 10.20 37.55
CA PHE A 7 25.65 9.43 38.25
C PHE A 7 26.15 8.35 37.25
N TYR A 8 27.43 8.31 36.83
CA TYR A 8 28.57 7.59 37.45
C TYR A 8 28.27 6.08 37.70
N SER A 9 29.12 5.09 37.35
CA SER A 9 30.58 5.09 37.18
C SER A 9 31.16 4.08 36.17
N ARG A 10 32.38 4.42 35.73
CA ARG A 10 33.43 3.61 35.07
C ARG A 10 33.61 2.16 35.58
N CYS A 11 34.06 1.29 34.69
CA CYS A 11 35.20 0.40 34.99
C CYS A 11 36.17 0.33 33.78
N LEU A 12 37.44 -0.03 34.03
CA LEU A 12 38.61 0.19 33.16
C LEU A 12 39.38 -1.10 32.86
N ARG A 13 40.38 -0.98 31.96
CA ARG A 13 41.49 -1.93 31.63
C ARG A 13 41.14 -2.91 30.49
N ARG A 14 42.05 -3.24 29.55
CA ARG A 14 43.53 -3.17 29.54
C ARG A 14 44.10 -3.13 28.10
N ALA A 15 45.44 -3.00 27.97
CA ALA A 15 46.20 -2.98 26.72
C ALA A 15 47.60 -3.67 26.93
N ALA A 16 48.47 -3.90 25.95
CA ALA A 16 48.44 -3.47 24.54
C ALA A 16 48.76 -4.56 23.46
N PRO A 17 50.01 -4.86 23.03
CA PRO A 17 50.24 -4.90 21.57
C PRO A 17 51.07 -6.07 20.97
N THR A 18 51.11 -6.10 19.63
CA THR A 18 52.19 -6.60 18.74
C THR A 18 52.65 -8.06 18.77
N ARG A 19 52.71 -8.68 17.58
CA ARG A 19 53.98 -9.14 16.96
C ARG A 19 53.81 -9.39 15.45
N LEU A 20 54.78 -8.93 14.65
CA LEU A 20 55.05 -9.49 13.32
C LEU A 20 55.73 -10.86 13.50
N LEU A 21 55.55 -11.76 12.54
CA LEU A 21 56.63 -12.66 12.12
C LEU A 21 56.47 -13.02 10.64
N SER A 22 57.51 -12.76 9.84
CA SER A 22 57.60 -13.17 8.44
C SER A 22 58.23 -14.56 8.35
N ILE A 23 57.67 -15.47 7.57
CA ILE A 23 58.38 -16.66 7.09
C ILE A 23 58.08 -16.85 5.59
N VAL A 24 59.16 -16.91 4.81
CA VAL A 24 59.17 -17.34 3.41
C VAL A 24 60.00 -18.62 3.35
N VAL A 25 59.43 -19.73 2.87
CA VAL A 25 60.16 -20.90 2.37
C VAL A 25 59.39 -21.46 1.16
N ALA A 26 60.13 -22.03 0.20
CA ALA A 26 59.71 -22.26 -1.17
C ALA A 26 59.30 -23.71 -1.50
N ILE A 27 58.46 -23.82 -2.53
CA ILE A 27 58.45 -24.84 -3.62
C ILE A 27 58.55 -26.34 -3.23
N ALA A 28 57.53 -27.10 -3.61
CA ALA A 28 57.70 -28.42 -4.20
C ALA A 28 56.68 -28.63 -5.33
N LEU A 29 57.18 -28.91 -6.54
CA LEU A 29 56.37 -29.29 -7.70
C LEU A 29 56.00 -30.77 -7.58
N LEU A 30 54.75 -31.16 -7.84
CA LEU A 30 54.43 -32.55 -8.18
C LEU A 30 53.27 -32.59 -9.19
N ILE A 31 53.61 -33.09 -10.38
CA ILE A 31 52.70 -33.25 -11.51
C ILE A 31 52.13 -34.67 -11.47
N SER A 32 50.81 -34.80 -11.36
CA SER A 32 50.14 -36.08 -11.60
C SER A 32 48.74 -35.88 -12.20
N THR A 33 48.69 -36.08 -13.52
CA THR A 33 47.63 -36.81 -14.24
C THR A 33 46.15 -36.48 -13.94
N THR A 34 45.60 -35.60 -14.78
CA THR A 34 44.39 -35.89 -15.58
C THR A 34 43.25 -36.67 -14.91
N GLN A 35 42.35 -35.96 -14.23
CA GLN A 35 40.92 -36.23 -14.35
C GLN A 35 40.20 -34.96 -14.78
N VAL A 36 39.95 -34.86 -16.09
CA VAL A 36 39.01 -33.87 -16.64
C VAL A 36 37.61 -34.35 -16.26
N PHE A 37 37.17 -34.00 -15.04
CA PHE A 37 35.76 -34.00 -14.72
C PHE A 37 35.10 -32.93 -15.56
N ASN A 38 34.63 -33.37 -16.73
CA ASN A 38 33.83 -32.58 -17.65
C ASN A 38 32.42 -32.45 -17.04
N ALA A 39 32.36 -31.75 -15.91
CA ALA A 39 31.13 -31.27 -15.32
C ALA A 39 30.53 -30.24 -16.26
N LYS A 40 29.82 -30.74 -17.29
CA LYS A 40 28.75 -30.01 -17.94
C LYS A 40 27.75 -29.67 -16.84
N ASN A 41 27.97 -28.54 -16.18
CA ASN A 41 26.91 -27.75 -15.58
C ASN A 41 26.06 -27.19 -16.73
N THR A 42 25.38 -28.09 -17.44
CA THR A 42 24.04 -27.81 -17.92
C THR A 42 23.21 -27.53 -16.68
N ALA A 43 23.25 -26.26 -16.25
CA ALA A 43 22.20 -25.69 -15.45
C ALA A 43 20.92 -25.91 -16.27
N SER A 44 20.22 -27.00 -15.93
CA SER A 44 18.87 -27.25 -16.40
C SER A 44 18.12 -25.93 -16.27
N ALA A 45 17.42 -25.52 -17.33
CA ALA A 45 16.46 -24.43 -17.24
C ALA A 45 15.35 -24.93 -16.31
N GLN A 46 15.57 -24.72 -15.00
CA GLN A 46 14.70 -25.16 -13.94
C GLN A 46 13.38 -24.44 -14.15
N ASP A 47 12.37 -25.17 -14.62
CA ASP A 47 11.09 -24.61 -15.05
C ASP A 47 10.61 -23.64 -13.98
N ALA A 48 10.54 -22.36 -14.36
CA ALA A 48 10.30 -21.30 -13.40
C ALA A 48 8.97 -21.59 -12.69
N SER A 49 9.01 -21.62 -11.34
CA SER A 49 7.84 -21.92 -10.52
C SER A 49 6.59 -21.22 -11.06
N PRO A 50 5.41 -21.86 -11.11
CA PRO A 50 4.18 -21.22 -11.60
C PRO A 50 3.91 -19.86 -10.95
N ASP A 51 4.31 -19.66 -9.70
CA ASP A 51 4.19 -18.41 -8.97
C ASP A 51 5.20 -17.34 -9.46
N ILE A 52 6.42 -17.73 -9.88
CA ILE A 52 7.38 -16.84 -10.57
C ILE A 52 6.87 -16.45 -11.96
N VAL A 53 6.27 -17.38 -12.71
CA VAL A 53 5.67 -17.10 -14.03
C VAL A 53 4.49 -16.14 -13.88
N LEU A 54 3.61 -16.38 -12.90
CA LEU A 54 2.51 -15.50 -12.54
C LEU A 54 3.01 -14.11 -12.13
N ALA A 55 4.02 -14.03 -11.26
CA ALA A 55 4.64 -12.78 -10.83
C ALA A 55 5.22 -11.96 -12.00
N LYS A 56 5.96 -12.60 -12.92
CA LYS A 56 6.49 -11.95 -14.13
C LYS A 56 5.37 -11.43 -15.04
N LYS A 57 4.27 -12.18 -15.20
CA LYS A 57 3.11 -11.77 -15.99
C LYS A 57 2.39 -10.56 -15.37
N ILE A 58 2.12 -10.62 -14.06
CA ILE A 58 1.56 -9.51 -13.27
C ILE A 58 2.41 -8.24 -13.41
N ALA A 59 3.73 -8.37 -13.26
CA ALA A 59 4.67 -7.26 -13.39
C ALA A 59 4.54 -6.59 -14.76
N LYS A 60 4.65 -7.37 -15.84
CA LYS A 60 4.52 -6.89 -17.22
C LYS A 60 3.19 -6.17 -17.48
N GLU A 61 2.08 -6.73 -16.98
CA GLU A 61 0.74 -6.17 -17.20
C GLU A 61 0.50 -4.88 -16.40
N ILE A 62 1.01 -4.76 -15.15
CA ILE A 62 0.99 -3.49 -14.39
C ILE A 62 1.80 -2.42 -15.12
N MET A 63 3.00 -2.77 -15.60
CA MET A 63 3.89 -1.81 -16.28
C MET A 63 3.29 -1.33 -17.61
N ALA A 64 2.64 -2.22 -18.37
CA ALA A 64 1.92 -1.88 -19.59
C ALA A 64 0.64 -1.05 -19.34
N ALA A 65 0.00 -1.20 -18.18
CA ALA A 65 -1.15 -0.36 -17.81
C ALA A 65 -0.74 1.10 -17.56
N CYS A 66 0.43 1.31 -16.92
CA CYS A 66 0.88 2.61 -16.42
C CYS A 66 2.32 2.95 -16.85
N PRO A 67 2.60 3.11 -18.16
CA PRO A 67 3.92 3.49 -18.63
C PRO A 67 4.29 4.92 -18.19
N VAL A 68 5.59 5.20 -18.12
CA VAL A 68 6.09 6.58 -18.01
C VAL A 68 5.73 7.38 -19.26
N VAL A 69 5.20 8.59 -19.04
CA VAL A 69 4.90 9.58 -20.08
C VAL A 69 5.82 10.80 -19.94
N SER A 70 6.03 11.53 -21.04
CA SER A 70 6.91 12.71 -21.08
C SER A 70 6.35 13.89 -20.27
N ASP A 71 5.05 14.16 -20.40
CA ASP A 71 4.35 15.14 -19.57
C ASP A 71 3.92 14.53 -18.24
N ALA A 72 4.58 14.94 -17.16
CA ALA A 72 4.29 14.50 -15.81
C ALA A 72 2.94 14.99 -15.25
N LYS A 73 2.31 15.98 -15.88
CA LYS A 73 0.98 16.52 -15.53
C LYS A 73 -0.17 15.88 -16.33
N ASN A 74 0.12 14.91 -17.20
CA ASN A 74 -0.86 14.38 -18.13
C ASN A 74 -1.99 13.60 -17.43
N LEU A 75 -3.08 14.30 -17.15
CA LEU A 75 -4.28 13.78 -16.48
C LEU A 75 -4.97 12.67 -17.29
N ALA A 76 -4.92 12.72 -18.62
CA ALA A 76 -5.47 11.67 -19.47
C ALA A 76 -4.68 10.35 -19.33
N ALA A 77 -3.34 10.43 -19.22
CA ALA A 77 -2.49 9.27 -18.96
C ALA A 77 -2.69 8.71 -17.54
N PHE A 78 -2.92 9.56 -16.53
CA PHE A 78 -3.29 9.12 -15.19
C PHE A 78 -4.64 8.37 -15.17
N ASN A 79 -5.69 8.96 -15.74
CA ASN A 79 -7.02 8.33 -15.80
C ASN A 79 -7.00 7.02 -16.63
N SER A 80 -6.29 7.00 -17.78
CA SER A 80 -6.13 5.77 -18.58
C SER A 80 -5.40 4.66 -17.81
N CYS A 81 -4.38 5.01 -17.03
CA CYS A 81 -3.69 4.10 -16.13
C CYS A 81 -4.62 3.56 -15.03
N ALA A 82 -5.42 4.43 -14.38
CA ALA A 82 -6.43 4.03 -13.39
C ALA A 82 -7.52 3.11 -13.97
N ASP A 83 -7.98 3.36 -15.19
CA ASP A 83 -8.95 2.52 -15.92
C ASP A 83 -8.39 1.15 -16.29
N LYS A 84 -7.16 1.10 -16.82
CA LYS A 84 -6.49 -0.16 -17.16
C LYS A 84 -6.23 -0.99 -15.90
N LEU A 85 -5.71 -0.40 -14.83
CA LEU A 85 -5.44 -1.10 -13.58
C LEU A 85 -6.69 -1.66 -12.90
N ALA A 86 -7.83 -0.96 -12.96
CA ALA A 86 -9.11 -1.44 -12.45
C ALA A 86 -9.63 -2.65 -13.26
N LYS A 87 -9.57 -2.55 -14.60
CA LYS A 87 -10.03 -3.61 -15.52
C LYS A 87 -9.05 -4.79 -15.65
N LEU A 88 -7.85 -4.70 -15.06
CA LEU A 88 -6.80 -5.72 -15.16
C LEU A 88 -7.18 -6.99 -14.39
N THR A 89 -7.73 -7.99 -15.09
CA THR A 89 -8.30 -9.20 -14.49
C THR A 89 -7.27 -10.04 -13.74
N ILE A 90 -6.05 -10.23 -14.26
CA ILE A 90 -5.00 -10.97 -13.55
C ILE A 90 -4.72 -10.38 -12.16
N LEU A 91 -4.73 -9.04 -12.06
CA LEU A 91 -4.43 -8.35 -10.81
C LEU A 91 -5.63 -8.44 -9.85
N ARG A 92 -6.85 -8.25 -10.35
CA ARG A 92 -8.11 -8.45 -9.62
C ARG A 92 -8.20 -9.85 -9.00
N ASP A 93 -7.97 -10.87 -9.81
CA ASP A 93 -8.20 -12.27 -9.47
C ASP A 93 -7.11 -12.80 -8.52
N THR A 94 -5.88 -12.29 -8.65
CA THR A 94 -4.75 -12.60 -7.77
C THR A 94 -4.75 -11.81 -6.45
N MET A 95 -5.24 -10.57 -6.38
CA MET A 95 -5.20 -9.79 -5.13
C MET A 95 -6.03 -10.41 -3.98
N ASN A 96 -5.47 -10.33 -2.78
CA ASN A 96 -6.14 -10.69 -1.53
C ASN A 96 -7.10 -9.59 -1.07
N VAL A 97 -8.09 -9.93 -0.24
CA VAL A 97 -8.95 -8.95 0.45
C VAL A 97 -8.85 -9.15 1.96
N PRO A 98 -8.45 -8.14 2.75
CA PRO A 98 -7.93 -6.84 2.31
C PRO A 98 -6.55 -6.96 1.65
N PHE A 99 -6.20 -5.96 0.85
CA PHE A 99 -4.86 -5.74 0.32
C PHE A 99 -4.08 -4.78 1.21
N LEU A 100 -2.85 -5.13 1.56
CA LEU A 100 -2.02 -4.35 2.48
C LEU A 100 -1.13 -3.35 1.73
N TRP A 101 -1.17 -2.07 2.10
CA TRP A 101 -0.34 -1.01 1.51
C TRP A 101 0.51 -0.28 2.55
N GLY A 102 1.78 -0.02 2.24
CA GLY A 102 2.66 0.73 3.14
C GLY A 102 3.97 1.20 2.51
N ALA A 103 4.99 1.35 3.34
CA ALA A 103 6.37 1.57 2.93
C ALA A 103 7.31 0.76 3.84
N GLN A 104 8.44 0.31 3.31
CA GLN A 104 9.46 -0.34 4.11
C GLN A 104 10.06 0.61 5.14
N ASN A 105 10.22 0.13 6.37
CA ASN A 105 11.02 0.79 7.40
C ASN A 105 12.55 0.67 7.15
N LYS A 106 12.98 -0.38 6.44
CA LYS A 106 14.37 -0.73 6.15
C LYS A 106 14.46 -1.54 4.86
N VAL A 107 15.50 -1.28 4.06
CA VAL A 107 15.80 -2.04 2.83
C VAL A 107 15.93 -3.53 3.16
N GLY A 108 15.31 -4.39 2.34
CA GLY A 108 15.33 -5.84 2.51
C GLY A 108 14.40 -6.39 3.61
N ASN A 109 13.68 -5.55 4.37
CA ASN A 109 12.63 -6.06 5.25
C ASN A 109 11.32 -6.26 4.47
N TYR A 110 11.05 -7.50 4.09
CA TYR A 110 9.85 -7.90 3.35
C TYR A 110 8.69 -8.40 4.22
N ASN A 111 8.84 -8.45 5.55
CA ASN A 111 7.79 -8.90 6.46
C ASN A 111 6.72 -7.83 6.64
N LEU A 112 5.55 -8.01 6.01
CA LEU A 112 4.40 -7.08 6.08
C LEU A 112 3.88 -6.81 7.50
N LYS A 113 4.24 -7.61 8.52
CA LYS A 113 3.86 -7.36 9.92
C LYS A 113 4.68 -6.25 10.57
N ASP A 114 5.91 -5.99 10.11
CA ASP A 114 6.85 -5.05 10.73
C ASP A 114 6.63 -3.58 10.29
N HIS A 115 5.71 -3.36 9.35
CA HIS A 115 5.47 -2.05 8.74
C HIS A 115 4.11 -1.48 9.15
N GLN A 116 4.03 -0.16 9.28
CA GLN A 116 2.73 0.51 9.36
C GLN A 116 2.05 0.39 8.00
N LYS A 117 0.81 -0.11 8.01
CA LYS A 117 0.07 -0.42 6.80
C LYS A 117 -1.35 0.13 6.84
N THR A 118 -1.84 0.51 5.68
CA THR A 118 -3.24 0.78 5.42
C THR A 118 -3.83 -0.44 4.71
N GLU A 119 -5.01 -0.86 5.10
CA GLU A 119 -5.75 -1.92 4.43
C GLU A 119 -6.69 -1.32 3.39
N PHE A 120 -6.84 -1.99 2.24
CA PHE A 120 -7.72 -1.56 1.16
C PHE A 120 -8.51 -2.71 0.54
N ASP A 121 -9.69 -2.39 0.05
CA ASP A 121 -10.34 -3.12 -1.03
C ASP A 121 -9.45 -3.08 -2.31
N PRO A 122 -9.23 -4.20 -3.03
CA PRO A 122 -8.36 -4.23 -4.19
C PRO A 122 -8.70 -3.20 -5.27
N LEU A 123 -9.99 -2.96 -5.56
CA LEU A 123 -10.38 -2.00 -6.59
C LEU A 123 -9.90 -0.59 -6.22
N VAL A 124 -10.12 -0.22 -4.96
CA VAL A 124 -9.72 1.08 -4.40
C VAL A 124 -8.22 1.27 -4.53
N TRP A 125 -7.42 0.29 -4.07
CA TRP A 125 -5.97 0.42 -4.12
C TRP A 125 -5.43 0.47 -5.55
N ARG A 126 -5.87 -0.43 -6.43
CA ARG A 126 -5.43 -0.47 -7.84
C ARG A 126 -5.75 0.83 -8.57
N ARG A 127 -6.95 1.36 -8.37
CA ARG A 127 -7.46 2.50 -9.13
C ARG A 127 -7.00 3.84 -8.60
N THR A 128 -6.84 4.00 -7.28
CA THR A 128 -6.59 5.32 -6.66
C THR A 128 -5.19 5.48 -6.07
N TYR A 129 -4.51 4.39 -5.70
CA TYR A 129 -3.14 4.44 -5.15
C TYR A 129 -2.11 3.99 -6.19
N LEU A 130 -2.28 2.83 -6.80
CA LEU A 130 -1.31 2.31 -7.77
C LEU A 130 -1.22 3.19 -9.05
N SER A 131 -2.32 3.84 -9.45
CA SER A 131 -2.36 4.75 -10.60
C SER A 131 -1.51 6.02 -10.44
N THR A 132 -1.20 6.42 -9.21
CA THR A 132 -0.29 7.54 -8.90
C THR A 132 1.17 7.23 -9.24
N PHE A 133 1.46 6.01 -9.68
CA PHE A 133 2.76 5.54 -10.11
C PHE A 133 2.79 5.28 -11.63
N MET A 134 3.97 5.49 -12.21
CA MET A 134 4.34 5.08 -13.56
C MET A 134 5.49 4.08 -13.48
N PHE A 135 5.63 3.19 -14.46
CA PHE A 135 6.66 2.16 -14.44
C PHE A 135 7.55 2.21 -15.70
N LYS A 136 8.81 1.81 -15.52
CA LYS A 136 9.85 1.81 -16.57
C LYS A 136 10.92 0.75 -16.28
N GLY A 137 11.74 0.44 -17.29
CA GLY A 137 12.80 -0.56 -17.19
C GLY A 137 12.24 -1.98 -17.09
N GLU A 138 13.04 -2.90 -16.56
CA GLU A 138 12.65 -4.30 -16.38
C GLU A 138 12.26 -4.59 -14.93
N PRO A 139 11.20 -5.37 -14.68
CA PRO A 139 10.86 -5.81 -13.34
C PRO A 139 11.78 -6.94 -12.87
N LYS A 140 12.19 -6.90 -11.60
CA LYS A 140 12.89 -8.02 -10.96
C LYS A 140 11.87 -8.85 -10.16
N VAL A 141 11.93 -10.17 -10.28
CA VAL A 141 11.16 -11.11 -9.46
C VAL A 141 12.15 -11.98 -8.71
N GLU A 142 12.07 -12.01 -7.37
CA GLU A 142 12.87 -12.89 -6.52
C GLU A 142 11.99 -13.77 -5.63
N GLN A 143 12.51 -14.94 -5.25
CA GLN A 143 11.88 -15.84 -4.30
C GLN A 143 12.69 -15.87 -3.01
N ILE A 144 12.02 -15.72 -1.88
CA ILE A 144 12.60 -15.69 -0.53
C ILE A 144 11.76 -16.62 0.33
N ASN A 145 12.28 -17.83 0.56
CA ASN A 145 11.51 -18.94 1.13
C ASN A 145 10.24 -19.20 0.29
N ASN A 146 9.06 -19.04 0.88
CA ASN A 146 7.75 -19.22 0.22
C ASN A 146 7.16 -17.93 -0.35
N LEU A 147 7.85 -16.79 -0.17
CA LEU A 147 7.39 -15.47 -0.60
C LEU A 147 8.04 -15.10 -1.94
N ILE A 148 7.21 -14.74 -2.93
CA ILE A 148 7.68 -14.11 -4.17
C ILE A 148 7.59 -12.59 -4.01
N VAL A 149 8.70 -11.89 -4.25
CA VAL A 149 8.78 -10.42 -4.24
C VAL A 149 8.93 -9.91 -5.67
N ILE A 150 8.00 -9.04 -6.08
CA ILE A 150 8.03 -8.36 -7.38
C ILE A 150 8.51 -6.93 -7.16
N HIS A 151 9.65 -6.58 -7.74
CA HIS A 151 10.18 -5.23 -7.79
C HIS A 151 9.77 -4.56 -9.09
N LEU A 152 8.95 -3.51 -9.01
CA LEU A 152 8.58 -2.67 -10.15
C LEU A 152 9.29 -1.31 -10.06
N PRO A 153 10.30 -1.03 -10.89
CA PRO A 153 10.94 0.28 -10.92
C PRO A 153 9.93 1.36 -11.34
N THR A 154 9.87 2.44 -10.58
CA THR A 154 8.73 3.38 -10.64
C THR A 154 9.13 4.85 -10.59
N GLN A 155 8.21 5.68 -11.08
CA GLN A 155 8.21 7.13 -10.94
C GLN A 155 6.82 7.56 -10.46
N PHE A 156 6.77 8.18 -9.28
CA PHE A 156 5.54 8.72 -8.73
C PHE A 156 5.15 10.02 -9.48
N ARG A 157 3.85 10.21 -9.72
CA ARG A 157 3.27 11.33 -10.48
C ARG A 157 3.12 12.60 -9.62
N ASN A 158 4.24 13.14 -9.12
CA ASN A 158 4.22 14.27 -8.19
C ASN A 158 3.80 15.63 -8.76
N GLN A 159 3.55 15.75 -10.07
CA GLN A 159 3.13 17.00 -10.72
C GLN A 159 1.62 17.05 -11.04
N LEU A 160 0.86 16.02 -10.68
CA LEU A 160 -0.60 16.04 -10.74
C LEU A 160 -1.19 17.12 -9.81
N ASP A 161 -2.42 17.52 -10.07
CA ASP A 161 -3.11 18.49 -9.22
C ASP A 161 -3.51 17.85 -7.89
N ILE A 162 -3.67 18.66 -6.85
CA ILE A 162 -3.96 18.19 -5.48
C ILE A 162 -5.23 17.33 -5.37
N GLY A 163 -6.19 17.48 -6.29
CA GLY A 163 -7.42 16.67 -6.34
C GLY A 163 -7.25 15.26 -6.92
N ASP A 164 -6.14 15.01 -7.63
CA ASP A 164 -5.83 13.73 -8.30
C ASP A 164 -5.27 12.67 -7.33
N PHE A 165 -4.92 13.07 -6.10
CA PHE A 165 -4.35 12.17 -5.09
C PHE A 165 -5.42 11.64 -4.12
N PRO A 166 -5.34 10.36 -3.67
CA PRO A 166 -6.36 9.75 -2.81
C PRO A 166 -6.43 10.35 -1.40
N TYR A 167 -5.44 11.12 -0.98
CA TYR A 167 -5.53 12.09 0.11
C TYR A 167 -4.37 13.10 0.02
N PRO A 168 -4.42 14.21 0.80
CA PRO A 168 -3.33 15.18 0.92
C PRO A 168 -2.01 14.62 1.46
N PHE A 169 -1.22 13.90 0.65
CA PHE A 169 0.06 13.31 1.07
C PHE A 169 1.03 14.32 1.70
N TRP A 170 0.93 15.59 1.30
CA TRP A 170 1.69 16.74 1.80
C TRP A 170 1.28 17.25 3.19
N HIS A 171 0.28 16.65 3.84
CA HIS A 171 0.01 16.86 5.27
C HIS A 171 1.24 16.56 6.16
N SER A 172 2.18 15.76 5.64
CA SER A 172 3.49 15.52 6.25
C SER A 172 4.55 15.58 5.15
N SER A 173 5.52 16.49 5.27
CA SER A 173 6.65 16.63 4.34
C SER A 173 7.41 15.32 4.17
N LYS A 174 7.72 14.61 5.27
CA LYS A 174 8.32 13.28 5.27
C LYS A 174 7.51 12.26 4.46
N LYS A 175 6.17 12.26 4.60
CA LYS A 175 5.29 11.36 3.85
C LYS A 175 5.37 11.71 2.36
N TRP A 176 5.17 12.97 2.02
CA TRP A 176 5.20 13.43 0.62
C TRP A 176 6.53 13.12 -0.07
N ASP A 177 7.65 13.49 0.54
CA ASP A 177 8.99 13.16 0.06
C ASP A 177 9.17 11.66 -0.17
N SER A 178 8.69 10.79 0.74
CA SER A 178 8.78 9.34 0.56
C SER A 178 8.06 8.84 -0.70
N TYR A 179 6.92 9.45 -1.06
CA TYR A 179 6.20 9.13 -2.29
C TYR A 179 6.94 9.67 -3.51
N GLN A 180 7.26 10.98 -3.52
CA GLN A 180 7.94 11.63 -4.63
C GLN A 180 9.23 10.89 -5.02
N GLN A 181 10.06 10.57 -4.03
CA GLN A 181 11.40 10.00 -4.20
C GLN A 181 11.40 8.46 -4.29
N THR A 182 10.25 7.78 -4.29
CA THR A 182 10.17 6.31 -4.43
C THR A 182 10.83 5.83 -5.74
N THR A 183 11.75 4.87 -5.65
CA THR A 183 12.43 4.25 -6.81
C THR A 183 11.74 2.99 -7.32
N GLU A 184 11.09 2.22 -6.45
CA GLU A 184 10.41 0.96 -6.80
C GLU A 184 9.19 0.71 -5.88
N LEU A 185 8.21 -0.02 -6.42
CA LEU A 185 7.18 -0.69 -5.62
C LEU A 185 7.52 -2.17 -5.48
N LEU A 186 7.35 -2.68 -4.27
CA LEU A 186 7.53 -4.08 -3.92
C LEU A 186 6.14 -4.71 -3.78
N PHE A 187 5.86 -5.81 -4.47
CA PHE A 187 4.63 -6.58 -4.31
C PHE A 187 4.94 -7.96 -3.74
N PHE A 188 4.03 -8.46 -2.91
CA PHE A 188 4.20 -9.68 -2.14
C PHE A 188 3.19 -10.71 -2.62
N LEU A 189 3.67 -11.76 -3.28
CA LEU A 189 2.88 -12.88 -3.79
C LEU A 189 3.20 -14.13 -2.97
N GLU A 190 2.18 -14.69 -2.32
CA GLU A 190 2.25 -15.92 -1.53
C GLU A 190 1.07 -16.82 -1.94
N GLN A 191 1.32 -18.10 -2.23
CA GLN A 191 0.30 -19.08 -2.63
C GLN A 191 -0.62 -18.58 -3.76
N LYS A 192 -0.04 -18.02 -4.84
CA LYS A 192 -0.77 -17.38 -5.95
C LYS A 192 -1.72 -16.24 -5.54
N LYS A 193 -1.50 -15.60 -4.38
CA LYS A 193 -2.25 -14.43 -3.91
C LYS A 193 -1.34 -13.25 -3.60
N LEU A 194 -1.70 -12.10 -4.14
CA LEU A 194 -1.02 -10.84 -3.87
C LEU A 194 -1.55 -10.28 -2.54
N ILE A 195 -0.76 -10.45 -1.48
CA ILE A 195 -1.15 -10.12 -0.10
C ILE A 195 -0.92 -8.64 0.25
N GLY A 196 -0.04 -7.95 -0.48
CA GLY A 196 0.21 -6.53 -0.27
C GLY A 196 1.27 -5.92 -1.20
N SER A 197 1.53 -4.63 -0.99
CA SER A 197 2.62 -3.90 -1.60
C SER A 197 3.21 -2.84 -0.65
N LEU A 198 4.51 -2.58 -0.77
CA LEU A 198 5.22 -1.53 -0.05
C LEU A 198 5.97 -0.65 -1.05
N ARG A 199 6.07 0.66 -0.78
CA ARG A 199 7.15 1.48 -1.34
C ARG A 199 8.48 1.03 -0.74
N SER A 200 9.52 0.88 -1.54
CA SER A 200 10.85 0.54 -1.04
C SER A 200 11.42 1.63 -0.13
N ALA A 201 12.33 1.24 0.76
CA ALA A 201 13.10 2.17 1.57
C ALA A 201 14.25 2.82 0.75
N VAL A 202 14.53 2.33 -0.46
CA VAL A 202 15.43 2.98 -1.41
C VAL A 202 14.72 4.22 -2.01
N VAL A 203 15.42 5.35 -2.01
CA VAL A 203 14.91 6.63 -2.51
C VAL A 203 15.86 7.26 -3.51
N ASP A 204 15.33 8.03 -4.45
CA ASP A 204 16.08 8.90 -5.36
C ASP A 204 16.08 10.33 -4.82
N PRO A 205 17.15 10.77 -4.12
CA PRO A 205 17.22 12.12 -3.57
C PRO A 205 17.34 13.20 -4.65
N LYS A 206 17.71 12.86 -5.89
CA LYS A 206 17.92 13.79 -7.00
C LYS A 206 16.64 14.11 -7.77
N ARG A 207 15.57 13.34 -7.57
CA ARG A 207 14.29 13.57 -8.26
C ARG A 207 13.69 14.93 -7.86
N PRO A 208 13.22 15.75 -8.82
CA PRO A 208 12.59 17.03 -8.54
C PRO A 208 11.38 16.88 -7.61
N LYS A 209 11.32 17.72 -6.57
CA LYS A 209 10.20 17.81 -5.63
C LYS A 209 9.24 18.92 -6.06
N ILE A 210 7.95 18.65 -5.93
CA ILE A 210 6.88 19.64 -5.95
C ILE A 210 6.48 19.93 -4.51
N ASN A 211 6.21 21.19 -4.18
CA ASN A 211 5.72 21.59 -2.87
C ASN A 211 4.22 21.92 -2.96
N HIS A 212 3.43 21.34 -2.06
CA HIS A 212 2.04 21.72 -1.84
C HIS A 212 1.88 22.20 -0.40
N ALA A 213 1.17 23.31 -0.20
CA ALA A 213 0.85 23.80 1.14
C ALA A 213 -0.26 22.92 1.77
N TRP A 214 -0.10 22.60 3.05
CA TRP A 214 -1.16 21.95 3.82
C TRP A 214 -2.06 23.00 4.46
N ASP A 215 -3.35 22.99 4.11
CA ASP A 215 -4.35 23.96 4.59
C ASP A 215 -5.22 23.40 5.74
N GLY A 216 -4.89 22.21 6.24
CA GLY A 216 -5.63 21.51 7.29
C GLY A 216 -6.85 20.71 6.80
N LYS A 217 -7.17 20.67 5.49
CA LYS A 217 -8.41 20.07 5.00
C LYS A 217 -8.21 18.73 4.30
N TRP A 218 -8.75 17.68 4.91
CA TRP A 218 -8.83 16.34 4.30
C TRP A 218 -9.76 16.28 3.09
N VAL A 219 -10.80 17.10 3.09
CA VAL A 219 -11.77 17.26 2.00
C VAL A 219 -12.07 18.74 1.80
N TRP A 220 -12.22 19.16 0.55
CA TRP A 220 -12.53 20.54 0.19
C TRP A 220 -13.48 20.58 -1.01
N ASN A 221 -13.87 21.77 -1.44
CA ASN A 221 -14.55 21.97 -2.73
C ASN A 221 -13.61 22.76 -3.65
N ASP A 222 -13.60 22.43 -4.94
CA ASP A 222 -12.91 23.25 -5.95
C ASP A 222 -13.65 24.59 -6.19
N ALA A 223 -13.06 25.48 -7.00
CA ALA A 223 -13.63 26.79 -7.32
C ALA A 223 -15.01 26.73 -8.03
N ARG A 224 -15.46 25.54 -8.45
CA ARG A 224 -16.78 25.27 -9.07
C ARG A 224 -17.72 24.53 -8.11
N GLY A 225 -17.37 24.43 -6.83
CA GLY A 225 -18.14 23.72 -5.80
C GLY A 225 -18.03 22.19 -5.84
N LYS A 226 -17.16 21.60 -6.69
CA LYS A 226 -17.04 20.13 -6.77
C LYS A 226 -16.22 19.59 -5.60
N LYS A 227 -16.73 18.54 -4.94
CA LYS A 227 -16.05 17.90 -3.80
C LYS A 227 -14.73 17.26 -4.22
N GLN A 228 -13.71 17.47 -3.39
CA GLN A 228 -12.33 17.03 -3.57
C GLN A 228 -11.80 16.30 -2.32
N PRO A 229 -10.80 15.40 -2.45
CA PRO A 229 -10.20 14.94 -3.71
C PRO A 229 -11.16 14.03 -4.49
N TYR A 230 -11.42 14.37 -5.77
CA TYR A 230 -12.48 13.73 -6.55
C TYR A 230 -12.21 12.24 -6.79
N VAL A 231 -10.93 11.83 -6.78
CA VAL A 231 -10.53 10.42 -6.90
C VAL A 231 -11.00 9.54 -5.73
N THR A 232 -11.52 10.13 -4.65
CA THR A 232 -12.11 9.40 -3.51
C THR A 232 -13.61 9.16 -3.63
N LEU A 233 -14.25 9.69 -4.68
CA LEU A 233 -15.68 9.53 -4.94
C LEU A 233 -15.97 8.18 -5.64
N TYR A 234 -17.15 7.62 -5.40
CA TYR A 234 -17.58 6.37 -6.06
C TYR A 234 -17.74 6.52 -7.58
N THR A 235 -18.10 7.73 -8.05
CA THR A 235 -18.16 8.07 -9.48
C THR A 235 -16.80 8.11 -10.16
N HIS A 236 -15.70 8.24 -9.40
CA HIS A 236 -14.36 7.97 -9.92
C HIS A 236 -14.02 6.48 -9.82
N LEU A 237 -14.35 5.81 -8.71
CA LEU A 237 -13.98 4.41 -8.46
C LEU A 237 -14.61 3.42 -9.44
N PHE A 238 -15.92 3.48 -9.63
CA PHE A 238 -16.69 2.49 -10.36
C PHE A 238 -16.85 2.86 -11.84
N SER A 239 -17.21 1.88 -12.66
CA SER A 239 -17.57 2.12 -14.06
C SER A 239 -18.85 2.96 -14.16
N SER A 240 -18.95 3.79 -15.21
CA SER A 240 -20.12 4.66 -15.42
C SER A 240 -21.41 3.91 -15.75
N SER A 241 -21.34 2.62 -16.07
CA SER A 241 -22.49 1.74 -16.32
C SER A 241 -23.00 1.02 -15.07
N ASN A 242 -22.27 1.13 -13.94
CA ASN A 242 -22.62 0.46 -12.69
C ASN A 242 -23.85 1.12 -12.04
N PRO A 243 -25.02 0.45 -12.00
CA PRO A 243 -26.27 1.07 -11.56
C PRO A 243 -26.32 1.29 -10.04
N HIS A 244 -25.37 0.72 -9.29
CA HIS A 244 -25.36 0.76 -7.82
C HIS A 244 -24.60 1.98 -7.26
N VAL A 245 -23.87 2.73 -8.10
CA VAL A 245 -23.01 3.86 -7.69
C VAL A 245 -23.76 4.94 -6.91
N ALA A 246 -24.97 5.31 -7.35
CA ALA A 246 -25.80 6.28 -6.64
C ALA A 246 -26.27 5.77 -5.27
N LYS A 247 -26.61 4.49 -5.16
CA LYS A 247 -27.05 3.86 -3.91
C LYS A 247 -25.92 3.77 -2.89
N VAL A 248 -24.69 3.44 -3.33
CA VAL A 248 -23.54 3.34 -2.42
C VAL A 248 -23.04 4.71 -1.96
N ASP A 249 -23.07 5.78 -2.78
CA ASP A 249 -22.78 7.14 -2.27
C ASP A 249 -23.83 7.55 -1.23
N ALA A 250 -25.12 7.44 -1.54
CA ALA A 250 -26.19 7.81 -0.60
C ALA A 250 -26.09 7.06 0.74
N ALA A 251 -25.86 5.74 0.70
CA ALA A 251 -25.68 4.93 1.90
C ALA A 251 -24.42 5.32 2.69
N TYR A 252 -23.30 5.59 2.01
CA TYR A 252 -22.09 6.09 2.66
C TYR A 252 -22.31 7.48 3.28
N ARG A 253 -23.01 8.42 2.63
CA ARG A 253 -23.25 9.77 3.20
C ARG A 253 -24.07 9.72 4.47
N ALA A 254 -25.13 8.89 4.48
CA ALA A 254 -25.95 8.70 5.67
C ALA A 254 -25.12 8.08 6.83
N LEU A 255 -24.26 7.10 6.52
CA LEU A 255 -23.33 6.52 7.48
C LEU A 255 -22.25 7.51 7.95
N GLU A 256 -21.67 8.30 7.04
CA GLU A 256 -20.58 9.27 7.27
C GLU A 256 -20.99 10.32 8.33
N VAL A 257 -22.24 10.79 8.28
CA VAL A 257 -22.80 11.71 9.29
C VAL A 257 -22.80 11.05 10.67
N LYS A 258 -23.38 9.84 10.79
CA LYS A 258 -23.51 9.17 12.08
C LYS A 258 -22.17 8.68 12.66
N LEU A 259 -21.19 8.35 11.81
CA LEU A 259 -19.80 8.07 12.20
C LEU A 259 -19.06 9.30 12.76
N ARG A 260 -19.37 10.51 12.26
CA ARG A 260 -18.80 11.76 12.78
C ARG A 260 -19.37 12.12 14.14
N GLU A 261 -20.68 11.97 14.34
CA GLU A 261 -21.34 12.13 15.65
C GLU A 261 -20.70 11.21 16.71
N ASN A 262 -20.32 9.98 16.33
CA ASN A 262 -19.67 9.00 17.19
C ASN A 262 -18.13 9.07 17.21
N SER A 263 -17.55 10.19 16.76
CA SER A 263 -16.10 10.49 16.78
C SER A 263 -15.19 9.45 16.08
N CYS A 264 -15.72 8.57 15.23
CA CYS A 264 -14.96 7.48 14.63
C CYS A 264 -13.78 7.98 13.76
N VAL A 265 -13.91 9.18 13.18
CA VAL A 265 -12.88 9.79 12.33
C VAL A 265 -11.57 10.12 13.05
N VAL A 266 -11.55 10.22 14.38
CA VAL A 266 -10.33 10.49 15.17
C VAL A 266 -9.30 9.36 15.05
N CYS A 267 -9.77 8.12 14.92
CA CYS A 267 -8.94 6.92 14.72
C CYS A 267 -8.83 6.51 13.24
N HIS A 268 -9.78 6.94 12.40
CA HIS A 268 -9.93 6.49 11.01
C HIS A 268 -9.60 7.55 9.95
N SER A 269 -8.76 8.54 10.30
CA SER A 269 -8.18 9.54 9.39
C SER A 269 -6.72 9.19 8.98
N PRO A 270 -6.19 9.77 7.88
CA PRO A 270 -4.81 9.51 7.41
C PRO A 270 -3.69 10.03 8.32
N ASP A 271 -4.04 10.88 9.29
CA ASP A 271 -3.20 11.47 10.33
C ASP A 271 -3.53 10.98 11.75
N ASN A 272 -4.44 10.01 11.89
CA ASN A 272 -5.09 9.56 13.13
C ASN A 272 -4.26 9.79 14.41
N ALA A 273 -4.78 10.65 15.29
CA ALA A 273 -4.10 11.06 16.52
C ALA A 273 -3.79 9.87 17.44
N ALA A 274 -4.62 8.82 17.37
CA ALA A 274 -4.48 7.58 18.13
C ALA A 274 -3.41 6.60 17.59
N LYS A 275 -2.72 6.92 16.48
CA LYS A 275 -1.61 6.13 15.90
C LYS A 275 -1.91 4.64 15.70
N GLN A 276 -3.12 4.33 15.24
CA GLN A 276 -3.59 2.97 15.04
C GLN A 276 -2.85 2.27 13.88
N ASN A 277 -2.63 0.96 14.01
CA ASN A 277 -2.03 0.11 12.98
C ASN A 277 -2.61 -1.31 13.10
N PRO A 278 -3.19 -1.91 12.03
CA PRO A 278 -3.40 -1.34 10.69
C PRO A 278 -4.32 -0.10 10.67
N ILE A 279 -4.09 0.79 9.71
CA ILE A 279 -5.00 1.92 9.43
C ILE A 279 -6.09 1.43 8.48
N LEU A 280 -7.33 1.79 8.79
CA LEU A 280 -8.49 1.62 7.93
C LEU A 280 -9.20 2.98 7.83
N ILE A 281 -9.60 3.39 6.62
CA ILE A 281 -9.92 4.79 6.32
C ILE A 281 -11.42 4.97 6.09
N LEU A 282 -12.10 5.69 7.00
CA LEU A 282 -13.55 5.94 6.94
C LEU A 282 -13.92 7.33 6.42
N ASN A 283 -13.01 8.29 6.47
CA ASN A 283 -13.28 9.69 6.08
C ASN A 283 -13.25 9.94 4.56
N TYR A 284 -12.97 8.92 3.75
CA TYR A 284 -13.04 8.95 2.29
C TYR A 284 -14.02 7.88 1.77
N PRO A 285 -14.95 8.22 0.85
CA PRO A 285 -16.02 7.33 0.44
C PRO A 285 -15.53 5.98 -0.10
N ASN A 286 -14.74 5.99 -1.18
CA ASN A 286 -14.30 4.73 -1.77
C ASN A 286 -13.42 3.90 -0.83
N GLN A 287 -12.59 4.52 0.01
CA GLN A 287 -11.70 3.84 0.95
C GLN A 287 -12.48 3.11 2.07
N ALA A 288 -13.64 3.64 2.45
CA ALA A 288 -14.53 3.02 3.43
C ALA A 288 -15.13 1.67 2.98
N LEU A 289 -15.12 1.34 1.66
CA LEU A 289 -15.57 0.03 1.17
C LEU A 289 -14.79 -1.14 1.78
N THR A 290 -13.51 -0.91 2.07
CA THR A 290 -12.63 -1.87 2.77
C THR A 290 -13.22 -2.30 4.11
N LEU A 291 -13.89 -1.36 4.79
CA LEU A 291 -14.39 -1.49 6.15
C LEU A 291 -15.87 -1.88 6.22
N ARG A 292 -16.56 -2.02 5.08
CA ARG A 292 -18.04 -2.01 5.04
C ARG A 292 -18.68 -3.06 5.96
N HIS A 293 -18.18 -4.31 5.94
CA HIS A 293 -18.65 -5.39 6.81
C HIS A 293 -18.06 -5.34 8.21
N GLU A 294 -16.79 -5.00 8.32
CA GLU A 294 -16.08 -4.90 9.60
C GLU A 294 -16.65 -3.80 10.49
N THR A 295 -17.12 -2.70 9.90
CA THR A 295 -17.83 -1.61 10.59
C THR A 295 -19.10 -2.15 11.27
N VAL A 296 -19.94 -2.89 10.54
CA VAL A 296 -21.15 -3.54 11.09
C VAL A 296 -20.79 -4.43 12.28
N ARG A 297 -19.75 -5.27 12.13
CA ARG A 297 -19.31 -6.22 13.17
C ARG A 297 -18.80 -5.49 14.42
N GLN A 298 -17.91 -4.52 14.25
CA GLN A 298 -17.29 -3.74 15.33
C GLN A 298 -18.32 -2.91 16.13
N ILE A 299 -19.36 -2.39 15.48
CA ILE A 299 -20.45 -1.68 16.17
C ILE A 299 -21.36 -2.67 16.92
N LYS A 300 -21.76 -3.78 16.29
CA LYS A 300 -22.59 -4.83 16.93
C LYS A 300 -21.93 -5.38 18.21
N GLU A 301 -20.63 -5.64 18.14
CA GLU A 301 -19.82 -6.16 19.25
C GLU A 301 -19.39 -5.10 20.27
N LYS A 302 -19.84 -3.84 20.14
CA LYS A 302 -19.47 -2.70 21.00
C LYS A 302 -17.96 -2.44 21.12
N ARG A 303 -17.19 -2.81 20.10
CA ARG A 303 -15.73 -2.61 20.06
C ARG A 303 -15.30 -1.23 19.55
N MET A 304 -16.18 -0.54 18.83
CA MET A 304 -15.94 0.81 18.29
C MET A 304 -17.05 1.80 18.71
N PRO A 305 -16.68 3.04 19.11
CA PRO A 305 -15.33 3.48 19.46
C PRO A 305 -14.80 2.79 20.74
N PRO A 306 -13.50 2.49 20.84
CA PRO A 306 -12.94 1.87 22.04
C PRO A 306 -12.92 2.87 23.22
N PRO A 307 -12.97 2.40 24.48
CA PRO A 307 -12.97 0.99 24.89
C PRO A 307 -14.37 0.36 25.04
N ALA A 308 -15.44 1.16 25.05
CA ALA A 308 -16.77 0.72 25.51
C ALA A 308 -17.85 0.66 24.40
N GLY A 309 -17.53 1.09 23.18
CA GLY A 309 -18.49 1.21 22.09
C GLY A 309 -19.47 2.37 22.27
N ILE A 310 -20.53 2.35 21.48
CA ILE A 310 -21.61 3.34 21.55
C ILE A 310 -22.56 2.94 22.69
N ALA A 311 -22.59 3.75 23.76
CA ALA A 311 -23.36 3.50 24.96
C ALA A 311 -24.87 3.64 24.75
N ASN A 312 -25.31 4.60 23.92
CA ASN A 312 -26.71 4.78 23.56
C ASN A 312 -27.15 3.64 22.61
N GLU A 313 -28.04 2.78 23.07
CA GLU A 313 -28.55 1.61 22.34
C GLU A 313 -29.27 2.01 21.04
N GLN A 314 -30.07 3.07 21.06
CA GLN A 314 -30.83 3.55 19.90
C GLN A 314 -29.89 4.11 18.82
N GLU A 315 -28.89 4.91 19.22
CA GLU A 315 -27.86 5.41 18.29
C GLU A 315 -27.01 4.29 17.71
N ARG A 316 -26.67 3.29 18.53
CA ARG A 316 -25.91 2.12 18.07
C ARG A 316 -26.69 1.32 17.05
N GLN A 317 -27.97 1.06 17.31
CA GLN A 317 -28.85 0.34 16.39
C GLN A 317 -29.05 1.10 15.07
N GLN A 318 -29.28 2.42 15.12
CA GLN A 318 -29.34 3.26 13.93
C GLN A 318 -28.04 3.20 13.11
N LEU A 319 -26.88 3.27 13.76
CA LEU A 319 -25.58 3.17 13.07
C LEU A 319 -25.36 1.78 12.47
N ILE A 320 -25.82 0.70 13.12
CA ILE A 320 -25.77 -0.67 12.59
C ILE A 320 -26.57 -0.77 11.29
N GLU A 321 -27.79 -0.23 11.24
CA GLU A 321 -28.66 -0.24 10.05
C GLU A 321 -28.06 0.55 8.89
N LEU A 322 -27.49 1.73 9.16
CA LEU A 322 -26.75 2.52 8.18
C LEU A 322 -25.51 1.77 7.66
N ALA A 323 -24.75 1.13 8.55
CA ALA A 323 -23.57 0.36 8.17
C ALA A 323 -23.95 -0.89 7.34
N GLN A 324 -25.03 -1.58 7.67
CA GLN A 324 -25.54 -2.71 6.89
C GLN A 324 -26.03 -2.26 5.49
N THR A 325 -26.72 -1.13 5.41
CA THR A 325 -27.18 -0.54 4.14
C THR A 325 -26.00 -0.18 3.24
N PHE A 326 -24.94 0.41 3.83
CA PHE A 326 -23.70 0.70 3.12
C PHE A 326 -22.97 -0.58 2.67
N ALA A 327 -22.87 -1.60 3.53
CA ALA A 327 -22.22 -2.87 3.19
C ALA A 327 -22.91 -3.58 2.01
N GLN A 328 -24.24 -3.68 2.04
CA GLN A 328 -25.03 -4.27 0.96
C GLN A 328 -24.90 -3.47 -0.36
N ALA A 329 -24.95 -2.14 -0.29
CA ALA A 329 -24.77 -1.29 -1.48
C ALA A 329 -23.35 -1.40 -2.06
N GLY A 330 -22.34 -1.49 -1.19
CA GLY A 330 -20.94 -1.71 -1.57
C GLY A 330 -20.70 -3.06 -2.23
N ASP A 331 -21.27 -4.15 -1.69
CA ASP A 331 -21.17 -5.49 -2.29
C ASP A 331 -21.82 -5.54 -3.68
N LEU A 332 -22.99 -4.95 -3.87
CA LEU A 332 -23.65 -4.89 -5.18
C LEU A 332 -22.80 -4.11 -6.20
N ALA A 333 -22.24 -2.97 -5.79
CA ALA A 333 -21.38 -2.16 -6.66
C ALA A 333 -20.07 -2.87 -7.01
N LEU A 334 -19.44 -3.58 -6.07
CA LEU A 334 -18.22 -4.36 -6.30
C LEU A 334 -18.48 -5.60 -7.16
N ALA A 335 -19.56 -6.35 -6.90
CA ALA A 335 -19.95 -7.51 -7.69
C ALA A 335 -20.19 -7.17 -9.16
N TYR A 336 -20.74 -5.98 -9.46
CA TYR A 336 -20.91 -5.49 -10.84
C TYR A 336 -19.57 -5.32 -11.59
N GLU A 337 -18.50 -4.89 -10.92
CA GLU A 337 -17.14 -4.82 -11.52
C GLU A 337 -16.44 -6.20 -11.58
N GLY A 338 -17.10 -7.26 -11.11
CA GLY A 338 -16.53 -8.60 -10.94
C GLY A 338 -15.51 -8.70 -9.80
N GLU A 339 -15.56 -7.78 -8.83
CA GLU A 339 -14.71 -7.82 -7.64
C GLU A 339 -15.19 -8.87 -6.63
N LYS A 340 -14.27 -9.30 -5.76
CA LYS A 340 -14.57 -10.25 -4.69
C LYS A 340 -15.37 -9.55 -3.59
N ILE A 341 -16.60 -9.98 -3.37
CA ILE A 341 -17.34 -9.63 -2.16
C ILE A 341 -16.75 -10.41 -0.98
N THR A 342 -16.34 -9.72 0.07
CA THR A 342 -15.97 -10.36 1.33
C THR A 342 -17.22 -10.61 2.14
N SER A 343 -17.57 -11.87 2.37
CA SER A 343 -18.34 -12.21 3.56
C SER A 343 -17.59 -11.67 4.78
N GLY A 344 -18.29 -11.06 5.73
CA GLY A 344 -17.66 -10.64 6.99
C GLY A 344 -16.91 -11.83 7.61
N LYS A 345 -15.74 -11.58 8.18
CA LYS A 345 -15.03 -12.62 8.95
C LYS A 345 -15.94 -13.00 10.12
N ASN A 346 -16.38 -14.27 10.13
CA ASN A 346 -17.13 -14.88 11.24
C ASN A 346 -16.28 -14.85 12.52
#